data_AF-A0A8H6AUK3-F1
#
_entry.id   AF-A0A8H6AUK3-F1
#
_cell.length_a   1.000
_cell.length_b   1.000
_cell.length_c   1.000
_cell.angle_alpha   90.00
_cell.angle_beta   90.00
_cell.angle_gamma   90.00
#
_symmetry.space_group_name_H-M   'P 1'
#
loop_
_entity.id
_entity.type
_entity.pdbx_description
1 polymer ?
#
loop_
_entity_poly.entity_id
_entity_poly.type
_entity_poly.pdbx_seq_one_letter_code
_entity_poly.pdbx_strand_id
1 'polypeptide(L)'
;MHDQKFSLEFENGTILPWPREADFADLAQKVMLTGNVRFIHVFGWFTHLPVPISSNPEQSRQVCGSYRTTLVTEHWLLRLARERRMNVTDNEEYVFKAWVYASGDERHHFLKSYERVFHMMLLGETSDSNTFERINVCTFGAQLEWEKEEWREKSMEDIAKRLGWEMEAFKLA
;
A
#
# COMPACT_ATOMS: atom_id res chain seq x y z
N MET A 1 10.74 -10.67 -6.42
CA MET A 1 9.41 -10.09 -6.11
C MET A 1 8.38 -11.19 -6.27
N HIS A 2 8.20 -12.05 -5.26
CA HIS A 2 7.36 -13.26 -5.35
C HIS A 2 6.50 -13.50 -4.09
N ASP A 3 5.94 -12.44 -3.51
CA ASP A 3 5.38 -12.55 -2.15
C ASP A 3 3.87 -12.31 -2.07
N GLN A 4 3.26 -11.74 -3.12
CA GLN A 4 1.84 -11.42 -3.10
C GLN A 4 0.97 -12.57 -3.63
N LYS A 5 -0.09 -12.91 -2.88
CA LYS A 5 -1.09 -13.90 -3.29
C LYS A 5 -2.49 -13.32 -3.14
N PHE A 6 -3.34 -13.60 -4.13
CA PHE A 6 -4.72 -13.14 -4.16
C PHE A 6 -5.68 -14.31 -4.24
N SER A 7 -6.85 -14.17 -3.62
CA SER A 7 -8.00 -15.00 -3.91
C SER A 7 -9.30 -14.21 -3.76
N LEU A 8 -10.34 -14.63 -4.47
CA LEU A 8 -11.66 -14.01 -4.47
C LEU A 8 -12.60 -14.87 -3.63
N GLU A 9 -13.27 -14.29 -2.64
CA GLU A 9 -14.35 -14.94 -1.89
C GLU A 9 -15.69 -14.40 -2.39
N PHE A 10 -16.60 -15.30 -2.76
CA PHE A 10 -17.92 -14.99 -3.28
C PHE A 10 -18.99 -15.02 -2.16
N GLU A 11 -20.16 -14.43 -2.40
CA GLU A 11 -21.26 -14.40 -1.43
C GLU A 11 -21.68 -15.80 -0.92
N ASN A 12 -21.52 -16.83 -1.75
CA ASN A 12 -21.80 -18.23 -1.40
C ASN A 12 -20.68 -18.92 -0.59
N GLY A 13 -19.61 -18.20 -0.23
CA GLY A 13 -18.45 -18.70 0.50
C GLY A 13 -17.41 -19.43 -0.35
N THR A 14 -17.61 -19.53 -1.67
CA THR A 14 -16.61 -20.10 -2.58
C THR A 14 -15.37 -19.23 -2.60
N ILE A 15 -14.18 -19.84 -2.56
CA ILE A 15 -12.89 -19.13 -2.68
C ILE A 15 -12.22 -19.56 -3.99
N LEU A 16 -11.88 -18.58 -4.83
CA LEU A 16 -11.18 -18.77 -6.09
C LEU A 16 -9.77 -18.18 -6.00
N PRO A 17 -8.69 -19.00 -6.08
CA PRO A 17 -7.34 -18.49 -6.19
C PRO A 17 -7.16 -17.61 -7.43
N TRP A 18 -6.48 -16.48 -7.26
CA TRP A 18 -6.13 -15.56 -8.35
C TRP A 18 -4.60 -15.46 -8.45
N PRO A 19 -3.95 -16.39 -9.19
CA PRO A 19 -2.52 -16.33 -9.42
C PRO A 19 -2.16 -15.16 -10.34
N ARG A 20 -0.92 -14.69 -10.27
CA ARG A 20 -0.42 -13.56 -11.08
C ARG A 20 -0.51 -13.84 -12.58
N GLU A 21 -0.25 -15.08 -12.97
CA GLU A 21 -0.32 -15.55 -14.36
C GLU A 21 -1.74 -15.98 -14.78
N ALA A 22 -2.76 -15.65 -13.98
CA ALA A 22 -4.14 -15.97 -14.35
C ALA A 22 -4.50 -15.32 -15.68
N ASP A 23 -5.08 -16.12 -16.58
CA ASP A 23 -5.75 -15.60 -17.74
C ASP A 23 -6.98 -14.80 -17.27
N PHE A 24 -6.98 -13.49 -17.54
CA PHE A 24 -8.07 -12.60 -17.15
C PHE A 24 -9.40 -13.00 -17.79
N ALA A 25 -9.39 -13.62 -18.97
CA ALA A 25 -10.61 -14.10 -19.62
C ALA A 25 -11.21 -15.30 -18.87
N ASP A 26 -10.39 -16.27 -18.50
CA ASP A 26 -10.79 -17.42 -17.68
C ASP A 26 -11.24 -16.97 -16.28
N LEU A 27 -10.52 -16.05 -15.65
CA LEU A 27 -10.91 -15.48 -14.35
C LEU A 27 -12.25 -14.76 -14.45
N ALA A 28 -12.45 -13.92 -15.47
CA ALA A 28 -13.71 -13.22 -15.69
C ALA A 28 -14.87 -14.20 -15.91
N GLN A 29 -14.65 -15.25 -16.71
CA GLN A 29 -15.65 -16.29 -16.93
C GLN A 29 -16.01 -17.03 -15.63
N LYS A 30 -15.01 -17.39 -14.81
CA LYS A 30 -15.24 -18.02 -13.51
C LYS A 30 -16.00 -17.11 -12.55
N VAL A 31 -15.66 -15.83 -12.51
CA VAL A 31 -16.39 -14.82 -11.72
C VAL A 31 -17.84 -14.73 -12.18
N MET A 32 -18.09 -14.64 -13.49
CA MET A 32 -19.45 -14.59 -14.06
C MET A 32 -20.29 -15.83 -13.69
N LEU A 33 -19.67 -17.01 -13.62
CA LEU A 33 -20.35 -18.25 -13.25
C LEU A 33 -20.60 -18.40 -11.74
N THR A 34 -19.73 -17.84 -10.91
CA THR A 34 -19.78 -18.03 -9.45
C THR A 34 -20.66 -16.98 -8.75
N GLY A 35 -20.78 -15.79 -9.34
CA GLY A 35 -21.62 -14.71 -8.83
C GLY A 35 -20.81 -13.52 -8.32
N ASN A 36 -21.37 -12.80 -7.34
CA ASN A 36 -20.74 -11.58 -6.82
C ASN A 36 -19.59 -11.91 -5.88
N VAL A 37 -18.46 -11.23 -6.09
CA VAL A 37 -17.32 -11.24 -5.17
C VAL A 37 -17.67 -10.38 -3.96
N ARG A 38 -17.48 -10.96 -2.77
CA ARG A 38 -17.67 -10.31 -1.48
C ARG A 38 -16.37 -9.77 -0.90
N PHE A 39 -15.28 -10.53 -1.00
CA PHE A 39 -13.97 -10.12 -0.51
C PHE A 39 -12.85 -10.50 -1.47
N ILE A 40 -11.78 -9.71 -1.45
CA ILE A 40 -10.47 -10.12 -1.99
C ILE A 40 -9.57 -10.46 -0.81
N HIS A 41 -9.13 -11.70 -0.72
CA HIS A 41 -8.09 -12.10 0.23
C HIS A 41 -6.73 -11.74 -0.36
N VAL A 42 -5.92 -11.06 0.44
CA VAL A 42 -4.60 -10.58 0.09
C VAL A 42 -3.61 -11.14 1.09
N PHE A 43 -2.54 -11.76 0.60
CA PHE A 43 -1.32 -11.96 1.38
C PHE A 43 -0.23 -11.08 0.75
N GLY A 44 0.30 -10.11 1.49
CA GLY A 44 1.21 -9.11 0.93
C GLY A 44 1.79 -8.14 1.96
N TRP A 45 2.62 -7.21 1.46
CA TRP A 45 3.30 -6.21 2.28
C TRP A 45 2.33 -5.16 2.84
N PHE A 46 2.17 -5.20 4.15
CA PHE A 46 1.38 -4.29 4.95
C PHE A 46 2.31 -3.31 5.70
N THR A 47 1.88 -2.06 5.86
CA THR A 47 2.66 -1.06 6.60
C THR A 47 1.76 -0.03 7.28
N HIS A 48 2.32 0.59 8.33
CA HIS A 48 1.76 1.75 8.99
C HIS A 48 2.42 3.00 8.42
N LEU A 49 1.62 3.90 7.86
CA LEU A 49 2.04 5.16 7.28
C LEU A 49 1.69 6.30 8.24
N PRO A 50 2.62 6.78 9.07
CA PRO A 50 2.41 7.96 9.87
C PRO A 50 2.46 9.24 9.00
N VAL A 51 1.59 10.19 9.34
CA VAL A 51 1.40 11.47 8.67
C VAL A 51 1.43 12.56 9.74
N PRO A 52 2.49 13.38 9.83
CA PRO A 52 2.63 14.38 10.88
C PRO A 52 1.64 15.52 10.73
N ILE A 53 1.12 16.03 11.84
CA ILE A 53 0.20 17.17 11.85
C ILE A 53 0.90 18.47 11.46
N SER A 54 2.17 18.63 11.85
CA SER A 54 2.95 19.83 11.55
C SER A 54 3.51 19.76 10.13
N SER A 55 3.15 20.73 9.30
CA SER A 55 3.57 20.84 7.90
C SER A 55 4.94 21.51 7.76
N ASN A 56 5.85 21.35 8.72
CA ASN A 56 7.12 22.09 8.70
C ASN A 56 8.03 21.47 7.62
N PRO A 57 8.14 22.05 6.41
CA PRO A 57 8.70 21.37 5.24
C PRO A 57 10.22 21.19 5.33
N GLU A 58 10.88 21.94 6.22
CA GLU A 58 12.31 21.82 6.48
C GLU A 58 12.68 20.55 7.24
N GLN A 59 11.70 19.89 7.88
CA GLN A 59 11.85 18.53 8.36
C GLN A 59 11.26 17.59 7.31
N SER A 60 11.99 17.40 6.20
CA SER A 60 11.88 16.18 5.40
C SER A 60 12.36 15.00 6.26
N ARG A 61 11.58 14.67 7.30
CA ARG A 61 11.93 13.61 8.24
C ARG A 61 11.42 12.28 7.74
N GLN A 62 12.38 11.37 7.80
CA GLN A 62 12.36 10.00 7.37
C GLN A 62 11.43 9.18 8.26
N VAL A 63 10.17 9.10 7.89
CA VAL A 63 9.25 8.11 8.46
C VAL A 63 9.75 6.73 7.99
N CYS A 64 10.32 5.92 8.87
CA CYS A 64 10.86 4.59 8.53
C CYS A 64 11.97 4.57 7.45
N GLY A 65 12.68 5.68 7.24
CA GLY A 65 13.55 5.92 6.07
C GLY A 65 13.02 7.08 5.22
N SER A 66 13.80 7.62 4.26
CA SER A 66 13.42 8.83 3.51
C SER A 66 12.31 8.54 2.49
N TYR A 67 11.08 8.29 2.94
CA TYR A 67 9.92 8.43 2.09
C TYR A 67 9.66 9.92 1.85
N ARG A 68 9.63 10.31 0.59
CA ARG A 68 9.06 11.61 0.20
C ARG A 68 7.66 11.41 -0.33
N THR A 69 6.70 11.98 0.38
CA THR A 69 5.37 12.26 -0.13
C THR A 69 5.36 13.64 -0.76
N THR A 70 4.47 13.85 -1.74
CA THR A 70 4.31 15.20 -2.30
C THR A 70 3.49 16.05 -1.32
N LEU A 71 3.72 17.37 -1.27
CA LEU A 71 2.92 18.29 -0.43
C LEU A 71 1.41 18.14 -0.68
N VAL A 72 1.02 17.90 -1.93
CA VAL A 72 -0.38 17.67 -2.31
C VAL A 72 -0.91 16.39 -1.67
N THR A 73 -0.14 15.31 -1.70
CA THR A 73 -0.47 14.04 -1.05
C THR A 73 -0.61 14.22 0.46
N GLU A 74 0.33 14.90 1.11
CA GLU A 74 0.32 15.12 2.56
C GLU A 74 -0.89 15.94 3.01
N HIS A 75 -1.16 17.05 2.35
CA HIS A 75 -2.34 17.87 2.65
C HIS A 75 -3.64 17.08 2.49
N TRP A 76 -3.72 16.24 1.47
CA TRP A 76 -4.87 15.39 1.25
C TRP A 76 -5.01 14.31 2.34
N LEU A 77 -3.91 13.65 2.74
CA LEU A 77 -3.90 12.67 3.84
C LEU A 77 -4.34 13.32 5.17
N LEU A 78 -3.83 14.51 5.47
CA LEU A 78 -4.23 15.28 6.66
C LEU A 78 -5.72 15.62 6.65
N ARG A 79 -6.25 16.03 5.49
CA ARG A 79 -7.67 16.30 5.34
C ARG A 79 -8.49 15.03 5.57
N LEU A 80 -8.10 13.91 4.94
CA LEU A 80 -8.78 12.62 5.10
C LEU A 80 -8.79 12.16 6.56
N ALA A 81 -7.66 12.28 7.26
CA ALA A 81 -7.55 11.87 8.66
C ALA A 81 -8.55 12.63 9.55
N ARG A 82 -8.70 13.94 9.31
CA ARG A 82 -9.67 14.80 10.01
C ARG A 82 -11.11 14.44 9.67
N GLU A 83 -11.41 14.21 8.39
CA GLU A 83 -12.75 13.79 7.94
C GLU A 83 -13.17 12.46 8.56
N ARG A 84 -12.22 11.53 8.73
CA ARG A 84 -12.42 10.24 9.40
C ARG A 84 -12.28 10.28 10.92
N ARG A 85 -12.03 11.46 11.51
CA ARG A 85 -11.84 11.66 12.96
C ARG A 85 -10.83 10.68 13.56
N MET A 86 -9.73 10.45 12.85
CA MET A 86 -8.67 9.57 13.31
C MET A 86 -8.03 10.13 14.59
N ASN A 87 -7.61 9.23 15.47
CA ASN A 87 -6.85 9.61 16.66
C ASN A 87 -5.45 10.04 16.25
N VAL A 88 -4.95 11.03 17.00
CA VAL A 88 -3.57 11.50 16.91
C VAL A 88 -2.73 10.68 17.88
N THR A 89 -1.56 10.24 17.46
CA THR A 89 -0.60 9.54 18.32
C THR A 89 0.13 10.51 19.25
N ASP A 90 0.80 9.99 20.27
CA ASP A 90 1.65 10.80 21.16
C ASP A 90 2.78 11.54 20.42
N ASN A 91 3.11 11.11 19.19
CA ASN A 91 4.09 11.74 18.32
C ASN A 91 3.51 12.85 17.42
N GLU A 92 2.26 13.26 17.65
CA GLU A 92 1.55 14.26 16.84
C GLU A 92 1.34 13.84 15.36
N GLU A 93 1.07 12.55 15.14
CA GLU A 93 0.87 11.97 13.81
C GLU A 93 -0.50 11.28 13.69
N TYR A 94 -1.05 11.27 12.47
CA TYR A 94 -2.09 10.32 12.10
C TYR A 94 -1.45 9.07 11.51
N VAL A 95 -1.90 7.87 11.89
CA VAL A 95 -1.35 6.63 11.35
C VAL A 95 -2.36 5.94 10.47
N PHE A 96 -2.04 5.85 9.18
CA PHE A 96 -2.82 5.07 8.22
C PHE A 96 -2.29 3.65 8.10
N LYS A 97 -3.19 2.71 7.80
CA LYS A 97 -2.80 1.38 7.33
C LYS A 97 -2.72 1.39 5.81
N ALA A 98 -1.68 0.78 5.25
CA ALA A 98 -1.47 0.75 3.82
C ALA A 98 -0.98 -0.62 3.34
N TRP A 99 -1.44 -1.00 2.16
CA TRP A 99 -0.95 -2.15 1.42
C TRP A 99 -0.05 -1.70 0.26
N VAL A 100 1.16 -2.25 0.20
CA VAL A 100 2.11 -2.01 -0.89
C VAL A 100 1.84 -3.00 -2.02
N TYR A 101 1.30 -2.53 -3.13
CA TYR A 101 0.84 -3.40 -4.22
C TYR A 101 1.73 -3.36 -5.46
N ALA A 102 2.53 -2.30 -5.67
CA ALA A 102 3.47 -2.26 -6.79
C ALA A 102 4.74 -1.48 -6.45
N SER A 103 5.85 -1.86 -7.08
CA SER A 103 7.05 -1.05 -7.20
C SER A 103 7.11 -0.50 -8.62
N GLY A 104 7.23 0.82 -8.77
CA GLY A 104 7.49 1.47 -10.04
C GLY A 104 8.95 1.34 -10.43
N ASP A 105 9.20 0.91 -11.65
CA ASP A 105 10.53 0.87 -12.27
C ASP A 105 10.82 2.18 -13.03
N GLU A 106 12.09 2.60 -13.03
CA GLU A 106 12.70 3.89 -13.43
C GLU A 106 12.52 4.30 -14.92
N ARG A 107 11.36 4.10 -15.55
CA ARG A 107 11.12 4.46 -16.96
C ARG A 107 10.34 5.76 -17.18
N HIS A 108 10.15 6.56 -16.13
CA HIS A 108 9.75 7.95 -16.33
C HIS A 108 11.00 8.71 -16.79
N HIS A 109 11.15 8.84 -18.11
CA HIS A 109 12.26 9.49 -18.84
C HIS A 109 12.58 10.96 -18.45
N PHE A 110 11.99 11.49 -17.38
CA PHE A 110 12.11 12.89 -16.97
C PHE A 110 12.81 13.12 -15.62
N LEU A 111 13.18 12.08 -14.88
CA LEU A 111 13.94 12.25 -13.64
C LEU A 111 15.22 11.42 -13.67
N LYS A 112 16.36 12.12 -13.67
CA LYS A 112 17.71 11.58 -13.41
C LYS A 112 17.86 11.05 -11.96
N SER A 113 16.77 10.75 -11.27
CA SER A 113 16.81 10.37 -9.86
C SER A 113 16.87 8.85 -9.71
N TYR A 114 17.81 8.40 -8.87
CA TYR A 114 18.06 7.01 -8.52
C TYR A 114 17.02 6.53 -7.48
N GLU A 115 15.74 6.81 -7.72
CA GLU A 115 14.67 6.70 -6.73
C GLU A 115 13.74 5.52 -7.09
N ARG A 116 13.56 4.58 -6.15
CA ARG A 116 12.46 3.61 -6.24
C ARG A 116 11.16 4.26 -5.78
N VAL A 117 10.12 4.11 -6.60
CA VAL A 117 8.77 4.53 -6.26
C VAL A 117 7.96 3.30 -5.87
N PHE A 118 7.22 3.37 -4.77
CA PHE A 118 6.27 2.33 -4.37
C PHE A 118 4.85 2.87 -4.41
N HIS A 119 3.94 2.09 -4.98
CA HIS A 119 2.53 2.39 -5.01
C HIS A 119 1.83 1.68 -3.86
N MET A 120 1.08 2.47 -3.09
CA MET A 120 0.37 2.02 -1.90
C MET A 120 -1.12 2.32 -2.00
N MET A 121 -1.91 1.47 -1.36
CA MET A 121 -3.36 1.63 -1.21
C MET A 121 -3.67 1.80 0.28
N LEU A 122 -4.42 2.84 0.64
CA LEU A 122 -4.86 3.02 2.02
C LEU A 122 -6.01 2.08 2.38
N LEU A 123 -5.95 1.58 3.60
CA LEU A 123 -6.88 0.61 4.16
C LEU A 123 -7.68 1.28 5.30
N GLY A 124 -9.02 1.22 5.20
CA GLY A 124 -9.93 1.63 6.26
C GLY A 124 -10.33 0.42 7.09
N GLU A 125 -10.22 0.50 8.41
CA GLU A 125 -10.63 -0.59 9.30
C GLU A 125 -12.15 -0.79 9.26
N THR A 126 -12.57 -2.06 9.26
CA THR A 126 -13.97 -2.43 9.49
C THR A 126 -14.15 -2.93 10.93
N SER A 127 -15.36 -3.42 11.24
CA SER A 127 -15.61 -4.09 12.53
C SER A 127 -14.85 -5.42 12.68
N ASP A 128 -14.48 -6.06 11.56
CA ASP A 128 -13.60 -7.23 11.56
C ASP A 128 -12.14 -6.76 11.44
N SER A 129 -11.31 -7.11 12.42
CA SER A 129 -9.93 -6.63 12.52
C SER A 129 -9.05 -7.05 11.35
N ASN A 130 -9.48 -8.06 10.58
CA ASN A 130 -8.77 -8.53 9.40
C ASN A 130 -9.49 -8.24 8.08
N THR A 131 -10.53 -7.41 8.10
CA THR A 131 -11.21 -6.93 6.89
C THR A 131 -11.08 -5.42 6.81
N PHE A 132 -10.66 -4.95 5.64
CA PHE A 132 -10.45 -3.54 5.36
C PHE A 132 -11.28 -3.08 4.17
N GLU A 133 -11.80 -1.87 4.25
CA GLU A 133 -12.35 -1.18 3.09
C GLU A 133 -11.23 -0.47 2.35
N ARG A 134 -11.26 -0.53 1.01
CA ARG A 134 -10.39 0.31 0.20
C ARG A 134 -10.80 1.77 0.36
N ILE A 135 -9.87 2.60 0.81
CA ILE A 135 -10.05 4.04 0.69
C ILE A 135 -9.71 4.42 -0.74
N ASN A 136 -10.69 4.95 -1.48
CA ASN A 136 -10.49 5.45 -2.84
C ASN A 136 -9.56 6.67 -2.80
N VAL A 137 -8.28 6.41 -3.06
CA VAL A 137 -7.23 7.42 -3.12
C VAL A 137 -6.67 7.47 -4.53
N CYS A 138 -6.27 8.66 -4.99
CA CYS A 138 -5.28 8.73 -6.05
C CYS A 138 -4.04 8.02 -5.51
N THR A 139 -3.64 6.92 -6.17
CA THR A 139 -2.43 6.17 -5.80
C THR A 139 -1.32 7.14 -5.44
N PHE A 140 -0.78 7.03 -4.23
CA PHE A 140 0.37 7.83 -3.84
C PHE A 140 1.64 6.99 -3.97
N GLY A 141 2.67 7.63 -4.52
CA GLY A 141 4.00 7.09 -4.62
C GLY A 141 4.79 7.47 -3.37
N ALA A 142 5.51 6.53 -2.79
CA ALA A 142 6.56 6.83 -1.82
C ALA A 142 7.92 6.71 -2.52
N GLN A 143 8.69 7.81 -2.57
CA GLN A 143 10.05 7.82 -3.10
C GLN A 143 11.03 7.50 -1.99
N LEU A 144 11.97 6.60 -2.22
CA LEU A 144 13.07 6.38 -1.29
C LEU A 144 14.38 7.01 -1.77
N GLU A 145 15.03 7.81 -0.94
CA GLU A 145 16.40 8.32 -1.20
C GLU A 145 17.46 7.36 -0.64
N TRP A 146 18.35 6.84 -1.50
CA TRP A 146 19.44 5.93 -1.13
C TRP A 146 20.79 6.37 -1.71
N GLU A 147 21.89 6.00 -1.04
CA GLU A 147 23.24 6.11 -1.60
C GLU A 147 23.44 5.08 -2.73
N LYS A 148 24.03 5.55 -3.83
CA LYS A 148 23.95 5.00 -5.18
C LYS A 148 24.42 3.53 -5.36
N GLU A 149 25.27 3.02 -4.48
CA GLU A 149 25.99 1.76 -4.68
C GLU A 149 25.36 0.56 -3.96
N GLU A 150 24.50 0.74 -2.94
CA GLU A 150 24.01 -0.39 -2.13
C GLU A 150 22.65 -0.98 -2.57
N TRP A 151 21.83 -0.25 -3.33
CA TRP A 151 20.39 -0.55 -3.40
C TRP A 151 19.90 -1.24 -4.67
N ARG A 152 20.66 -1.18 -5.78
CA ARG A 152 20.26 -1.82 -7.06
C ARG A 152 20.04 -3.32 -6.92
N GLU A 153 20.77 -3.96 -6.01
CA GLU A 153 20.73 -5.39 -5.76
C GLU A 153 19.81 -5.80 -4.60
N LYS A 154 19.20 -4.84 -3.88
CA LYS A 154 18.33 -5.16 -2.74
C LYS A 154 16.99 -5.72 -3.19
N SER A 155 16.62 -6.84 -2.58
CA SER A 155 15.34 -7.51 -2.79
C SER A 155 14.18 -6.70 -2.17
N MET A 156 12.94 -7.06 -2.50
CA MET A 156 11.76 -6.46 -1.84
C MET A 156 11.71 -6.79 -0.36
N GLU A 157 12.18 -7.96 0.05
CA GLU A 157 12.26 -8.36 1.46
C GLU A 157 13.26 -7.49 2.23
N ASP A 158 14.43 -7.19 1.66
CA ASP A 158 15.41 -6.30 2.28
C ASP A 158 14.83 -4.90 2.51
N ILE A 159 14.09 -4.41 1.52
CA ILE A 159 13.41 -3.11 1.55
C ILE A 159 12.31 -3.12 2.61
N ALA A 160 11.44 -4.12 2.56
CA ALA A 160 10.36 -4.31 3.53
C ALA A 160 10.89 -4.35 4.97
N LYS A 161 11.92 -5.17 5.22
CA LYS A 161 12.53 -5.30 6.54
C LYS A 161 13.08 -3.98 7.06
N ARG A 162 13.78 -3.21 6.21
CA ARG A 162 14.34 -1.91 6.60
C ARG A 162 13.24 -0.90 6.94
N LEU A 163 12.13 -0.97 6.21
CA LEU A 163 11.04 -0.01 6.30
C LEU A 163 9.95 -0.45 7.30
N GLY A 164 10.13 -1.59 7.97
CA GLY A 164 9.16 -2.14 8.91
C GLY A 164 7.85 -2.58 8.24
N TRP A 165 7.91 -3.04 6.99
CA TRP A 165 6.76 -3.67 6.33
C TRP A 165 6.65 -5.13 6.77
N GLU A 166 5.42 -5.58 6.94
CA GLU A 166 5.09 -6.90 7.44
C GLU A 166 4.34 -7.68 6.36
N MET A 167 4.62 -8.98 6.22
CA MET A 167 3.85 -9.86 5.35
C MET A 167 2.60 -10.31 6.09
N GLU A 168 1.45 -9.79 5.67
CA GLU A 168 0.18 -10.01 6.37
C GLU A 168 -0.88 -10.59 5.44
N ALA A 169 -1.79 -11.39 6.02
CA ALA A 169 -2.95 -11.94 5.32
C ALA A 169 -4.22 -11.21 5.78
N PHE A 170 -4.91 -10.52 4.87
CA PHE A 170 -6.12 -9.74 5.19
C PHE A 170 -7.16 -9.78 4.06
N LYS A 171 -8.37 -9.34 4.36
CA LYS A 171 -9.49 -9.23 3.41
C LYS A 171 -9.71 -7.78 3.02
N LEU A 172 -10.00 -7.56 1.74
CA LEU A 172 -10.51 -6.30 1.20
C LEU A 172 -11.99 -6.46 0.87
N ALA A 173 -12.81 -5.59 1.44
CA ALA A 173 -14.24 -5.46 1.16
C ALA A 173 -14.51 -4.42 0.05
#